data_AF-K9RXK3-F1
#
_entry.id   AF-K9RXK3-F1
#
_cell.length_a   1.000
_cell.length_b   1.000
_cell.length_c   1.000
_cell.angle_alpha   90.00
_cell.angle_beta   90.00
_cell.angle_gamma   90.00
#
_symmetry.space_group_name_H-M   'P 1'
#
loop_
_entity.id
_entity.type
_entity.pdbx_description
1 polymer ?
#
loop_
_entity_poly.entity_id
_entity_poly.type
_entity_poly.pdbx_seq_one_letter_code
_entity_poly.pdbx_strand_id
1 'polypeptide(L)'
;MSWLKLTKQSLYLMGSNSNCFVKKVDVSSSNSKPSELRLSIPLDWFSGRDVPGSMVIDLESDEPDACLVSVPTPAASTPVSIATTAGQTLVGKRIVLDPGHGEIDGGVNDPGAVNVPLGKNERDQVRKQADIIKAQLEANGATVKIVENNTGKSLGQIGSEGQGADCFVSLHLNAFNRSAQGHEVFAHTAGTSVDVELATKINDALDKALPITNRGVKRAGLGVLSGVPLPVPAVLVESFFIDSVPDIQTLDQWTNDAAKAIAEGVEAFLA
;
A
#
# COMPACT_ATOMS: atom_id res chain seq x y z
N MET A 1 5.15 -17.62 -13.48
CA MET A 1 5.23 -16.14 -13.59
C MET A 1 5.80 -15.81 -14.95
N SER A 2 5.31 -14.74 -15.58
CA SER A 2 5.87 -14.25 -16.84
C SER A 2 7.27 -13.71 -16.56
N TRP A 3 8.14 -13.68 -17.56
CA TRP A 3 9.55 -13.31 -17.38
C TRP A 3 10.10 -12.66 -18.65
N LEU A 4 11.17 -11.89 -18.53
CA LEU A 4 11.78 -11.22 -19.69
C LEU A 4 12.97 -12.02 -20.22
N LYS A 5 13.00 -12.28 -21.54
CA LYS A 5 14.17 -12.83 -22.25
C LYS A 5 14.77 -11.75 -23.16
N LEU A 6 16.04 -11.41 -22.96
CA LEU A 6 16.79 -10.54 -23.88
C LEU A 6 17.71 -11.37 -24.77
N THR A 7 17.61 -11.23 -26.09
CA THR A 7 18.56 -11.79 -27.08
C THR A 7 19.42 -10.69 -27.69
N LYS A 8 20.30 -11.05 -28.63
CA LYS A 8 21.09 -10.06 -29.40
C LYS A 8 20.25 -9.07 -30.20
N GLN A 9 19.01 -9.44 -30.57
CA GLN A 9 18.20 -8.67 -31.52
C GLN A 9 16.94 -8.07 -30.89
N SER A 10 16.39 -8.67 -29.83
CA SER A 10 15.08 -8.25 -29.30
C SER A 10 14.93 -8.61 -27.81
N LEU A 11 14.00 -7.92 -27.14
CA LEU A 11 13.49 -8.26 -25.81
C LEU A 11 12.09 -8.87 -25.93
N TYR A 12 11.84 -9.93 -25.17
CA TYR A 12 10.60 -10.69 -25.17
C TYR A 12 9.97 -10.73 -23.78
N LEU A 13 8.64 -10.58 -23.73
CA LEU A 13 7.84 -10.97 -22.57
C LEU A 13 7.37 -12.40 -22.76
N MET A 14 7.88 -13.30 -21.93
CA MET A 14 7.63 -14.73 -22.01
C MET A 14 6.40 -15.12 -21.21
N GLY A 15 5.61 -16.05 -21.75
CA GLY A 15 4.43 -16.55 -21.07
C GLY A 15 4.79 -17.29 -19.77
N SER A 16 3.93 -17.18 -18.76
CA SER A 16 4.07 -17.92 -17.50
C SER A 16 4.19 -19.43 -17.76
N ASN A 17 5.31 -20.03 -17.37
CA ASN A 17 5.59 -21.47 -17.52
C ASN A 17 5.56 -22.00 -18.97
N SER A 18 5.82 -21.13 -19.96
CA SER A 18 5.89 -21.50 -21.37
C SER A 18 7.22 -21.07 -21.99
N ASN A 19 7.59 -21.72 -23.09
CA ASN A 19 8.76 -21.37 -23.91
C ASN A 19 8.42 -20.43 -25.09
N CYS A 20 7.18 -19.92 -25.14
CA CYS A 20 6.73 -18.95 -26.16
C CYS A 20 6.63 -17.53 -25.61
N PHE A 21 6.78 -16.54 -26.49
CA PHE A 21 6.61 -15.13 -26.14
C PHE A 21 5.18 -14.63 -26.38
N VAL A 22 4.78 -13.66 -25.56
CA VAL A 22 3.48 -12.97 -25.60
C VAL A 22 3.61 -11.60 -26.26
N LYS A 23 4.72 -10.89 -26.01
CA LYS A 23 5.03 -9.59 -26.62
C LYS A 23 6.53 -9.50 -26.96
N LYS A 24 6.89 -8.78 -28.03
CA LYS A 24 8.27 -8.61 -28.55
C LYS A 24 8.57 -7.11 -28.80
N VAL A 25 9.77 -6.66 -28.46
CA VAL A 25 10.33 -5.35 -28.87
C VAL A 25 11.71 -5.55 -29.45
N ASP A 26 11.96 -4.98 -30.62
CA ASP A 26 13.28 -5.04 -31.25
C ASP A 26 14.27 -4.09 -30.60
N VAL A 27 15.50 -4.57 -30.47
CA VAL A 27 16.64 -3.81 -30.00
C VAL A 27 17.17 -2.96 -31.16
N SER A 28 17.29 -1.66 -30.94
CA SER A 28 17.92 -0.75 -31.90
C SER A 28 19.19 -0.15 -31.32
N SER A 29 20.24 -0.06 -32.15
CA SER A 29 21.48 0.62 -31.80
C SER A 29 21.36 2.12 -32.02
N SER A 30 21.82 2.92 -31.05
CA SER A 30 21.88 4.37 -31.22
C SER A 30 23.05 4.77 -32.13
N ASN A 31 22.75 5.40 -33.28
CA ASN A 31 23.79 5.88 -34.21
C ASN A 31 24.73 6.94 -33.61
N SER A 32 24.31 7.63 -32.55
CA SER A 32 25.11 8.67 -31.89
C SER A 32 26.00 8.13 -30.76
N LYS A 33 25.74 6.91 -30.29
CA LYS A 33 26.49 6.25 -29.20
C LYS A 33 26.52 4.73 -29.41
N PRO A 34 27.51 4.21 -30.13
CA PRO A 34 27.55 2.79 -30.52
C PRO A 34 27.74 1.82 -29.34
N SER A 35 28.02 2.31 -28.13
CA SER A 35 28.07 1.53 -26.89
C SER A 35 26.76 1.55 -26.08
N GLU A 36 25.71 2.25 -26.54
CA GLU A 36 24.41 2.30 -25.86
C GLU A 36 23.35 1.48 -26.61
N LEU A 37 22.73 0.54 -25.87
CA LEU A 37 21.55 -0.20 -26.30
C LEU A 37 20.30 0.50 -25.77
N ARG A 38 19.32 0.78 -26.63
CA ARG A 38 18.03 1.36 -26.19
C ARG A 38 16.88 0.39 -26.43
N LEU A 39 16.13 0.13 -25.36
CA LEU A 39 14.93 -0.68 -25.34
C LEU A 39 13.76 0.17 -24.87
N SER A 40 12.82 0.45 -25.76
CA SER A 40 11.59 1.17 -25.44
C SER A 40 10.48 0.15 -25.18
N ILE A 41 10.31 -0.22 -23.91
CA ILE A 41 9.33 -1.22 -23.51
C ILE A 41 7.99 -0.53 -23.25
N PRO A 42 6.91 -0.92 -23.95
CA PRO A 42 5.58 -0.40 -23.68
C PRO A 42 5.18 -0.64 -22.22
N LEU A 43 4.63 0.39 -21.57
CA LEU A 43 4.27 0.33 -20.14
C LEU A 43 3.22 -0.74 -19.83
N ASP A 44 2.41 -1.12 -20.81
CA ASP A 44 1.38 -2.18 -20.72
C ASP A 44 1.97 -3.60 -20.67
N TRP A 45 3.29 -3.76 -20.78
CA TRP A 45 3.97 -5.03 -20.46
C TRP A 45 4.06 -5.27 -18.96
N PHE A 46 3.95 -4.22 -18.15
CA PHE A 46 4.10 -4.25 -16.70
C PHE A 46 2.76 -4.08 -15.98
N SER A 47 1.65 -4.38 -16.66
CA SER A 47 0.31 -4.35 -16.09
C SER A 47 -0.39 -5.70 -16.24
N GLY A 48 -1.36 -5.98 -15.36
CA GLY A 48 -2.15 -7.22 -15.40
C GLY A 48 -1.38 -8.46 -14.92
N ARG A 49 -1.72 -9.65 -15.46
CA ARG A 49 -1.09 -10.93 -15.06
C ARG A 49 0.29 -11.17 -15.67
N ASP A 50 0.76 -10.27 -16.53
CA ASP A 50 1.97 -10.42 -17.31
C ASP A 50 3.17 -9.64 -16.76
N VAL A 51 3.10 -9.16 -15.51
CA VAL A 51 4.23 -8.47 -14.87
C VAL A 51 5.39 -9.44 -14.67
N PRO A 52 6.56 -9.21 -15.30
CA PRO A 52 7.67 -10.13 -15.24
C PRO A 52 8.35 -10.08 -13.86
N GLY A 53 8.43 -11.23 -13.19
CA GLY A 53 9.06 -11.35 -11.85
C GLY A 53 10.58 -11.53 -11.89
N SER A 54 11.15 -11.73 -13.07
CA SER A 54 12.59 -11.93 -13.29
C SER A 54 12.98 -11.58 -14.72
N MET A 55 14.22 -11.11 -14.91
CA MET A 55 14.83 -10.89 -16.23
C MET A 55 15.99 -11.86 -16.44
N VAL A 56 15.99 -12.55 -17.57
CA VAL A 56 17.08 -13.44 -18.01
C VAL A 56 17.76 -12.81 -19.22
N ILE A 57 19.08 -12.69 -19.15
CA ILE A 57 19.91 -12.25 -20.26
C ILE A 57 20.48 -13.49 -20.92
N ASP A 58 20.03 -13.78 -22.14
CA ASP A 58 20.45 -14.95 -22.90
C ASP A 58 21.16 -14.48 -24.17
N LEU A 59 22.47 -14.75 -24.26
CA LEU A 59 23.31 -14.24 -25.36
C LEU A 59 23.22 -15.10 -26.64
N GLU A 60 22.34 -16.10 -26.66
CA GLU A 60 22.08 -16.95 -27.82
C GLU A 60 21.23 -16.25 -28.90
N SER A 61 21.31 -16.76 -30.14
CA SER A 61 20.69 -16.15 -31.33
C SER A 61 19.23 -16.54 -31.55
N ASP A 62 18.74 -17.52 -30.81
CA ASP A 62 17.53 -18.22 -31.20
C ASP A 62 16.30 -17.55 -30.58
N GLU A 63 15.43 -17.05 -31.45
CA GLU A 63 14.20 -16.37 -31.06
C GLU A 63 13.11 -17.39 -30.64
N PRO A 64 12.40 -17.16 -29.52
CA PRO A 64 11.31 -18.03 -29.10
C PRO A 64 10.10 -17.92 -30.05
N ASP A 65 9.29 -18.98 -30.13
CA ASP A 65 8.04 -18.97 -30.90
C ASP A 65 6.95 -18.11 -30.23
N ALA A 66 5.98 -17.60 -31.00
CA ALA A 66 4.83 -16.88 -30.45
C ALA A 66 3.78 -17.84 -29.86
N CYS A 67 3.09 -17.43 -28.79
CA CYS A 67 2.03 -18.25 -28.19
C CYS A 67 0.78 -18.31 -29.09
N LEU A 68 0.22 -19.51 -29.34
CA LEU A 68 -1.02 -19.68 -30.12
C LEU A 68 -2.24 -19.35 -29.26
N VAL A 69 -3.09 -18.43 -29.71
CA VAL A 69 -4.34 -18.04 -29.02
C VAL A 69 -5.52 -18.79 -29.65
N SER A 70 -6.09 -19.77 -28.94
CA SER A 70 -7.34 -20.42 -29.37
C SER A 70 -8.54 -19.56 -28.99
N VAL A 71 -9.19 -18.95 -29.97
CA VAL A 71 -10.43 -18.17 -29.78
C VAL A 71 -11.62 -19.13 -29.65
N PRO A 72 -12.38 -19.16 -28.54
CA PRO A 72 -13.59 -19.95 -28.46
C PRO A 72 -14.78 -19.19 -29.08
N THR A 73 -15.57 -19.89 -29.89
CA THR A 73 -16.86 -19.44 -30.43
C THR A 73 -17.91 -19.33 -29.31
N PRO A 74 -18.77 -18.29 -29.26
CA PRO A 74 -19.69 -18.11 -28.14
C PRO A 74 -20.89 -19.04 -28.26
N ALA A 75 -21.14 -19.83 -27.21
CA ALA A 75 -22.41 -20.51 -26.99
C ALA A 75 -23.36 -19.57 -26.24
N ALA A 76 -24.56 -19.37 -26.79
CA ALA A 76 -25.63 -18.63 -26.14
C ALA A 76 -26.00 -19.30 -24.82
N SER A 77 -25.82 -18.56 -23.72
CA SER A 77 -26.34 -18.92 -22.40
C SER A 77 -27.15 -17.73 -21.87
N THR A 78 -28.34 -18.07 -21.38
CA THR A 78 -29.32 -17.19 -20.78
C THR A 78 -28.72 -16.30 -19.68
N PRO A 79 -29.15 -15.05 -19.55
CA PRO A 79 -28.56 -14.13 -18.57
C PRO A 79 -28.90 -14.60 -17.16
N VAL A 80 -27.87 -14.98 -16.42
CA VAL A 80 -27.91 -14.94 -14.95
C VAL A 80 -27.62 -13.50 -14.58
N SER A 81 -28.63 -12.82 -14.04
CA SER A 81 -28.51 -11.48 -13.50
C SER A 81 -27.61 -11.49 -12.26
N ILE A 82 -26.30 -11.32 -12.45
CA ILE A 82 -25.44 -10.85 -11.36
C ILE A 82 -25.63 -9.35 -11.31
N ALA A 83 -26.28 -8.88 -10.26
CA ALA A 83 -26.31 -7.46 -9.94
C ALA A 83 -24.87 -7.04 -9.60
N THR A 84 -24.15 -6.50 -10.57
CA THR A 84 -22.95 -5.70 -10.32
C THR A 84 -23.44 -4.45 -9.59
N THR A 85 -23.29 -4.42 -8.27
CA THR A 85 -23.58 -3.21 -7.51
C THR A 85 -22.54 -2.17 -7.89
N ALA A 86 -22.95 -1.16 -8.66
CA ALA A 86 -22.15 0.04 -8.88
C ALA A 86 -21.75 0.60 -7.50
N GLY A 87 -20.44 0.65 -7.19
CA GLY A 87 -19.94 1.23 -5.94
C GLY A 87 -18.74 0.56 -5.28
N GLN A 88 -18.32 -0.66 -5.68
CA GLN A 88 -17.12 -1.29 -5.11
C GLN A 88 -15.86 -0.91 -5.90
N THR A 89 -15.15 0.11 -5.42
CA THR A 89 -13.96 0.72 -6.04
C THR A 89 -12.66 -0.03 -5.76
N LEU A 90 -12.63 -0.91 -4.74
CA LEU A 90 -11.41 -1.53 -4.23
C LEU A 90 -11.32 -3.05 -4.46
N VAL A 91 -12.14 -3.59 -5.36
CA VAL A 91 -12.14 -5.03 -5.66
C VAL A 91 -10.74 -5.50 -6.07
N GLY A 92 -10.21 -6.48 -5.33
CA GLY A 92 -8.90 -7.08 -5.58
C GLY A 92 -7.72 -6.32 -4.97
N LYS A 93 -7.97 -5.19 -4.28
CA LYS A 93 -6.93 -4.47 -3.54
C LYS A 93 -6.65 -5.14 -2.20
N ARG A 94 -5.38 -5.22 -1.83
CA ARG A 94 -4.87 -5.78 -0.57
C ARG A 94 -4.27 -4.66 0.26
N ILE A 95 -4.81 -4.43 1.44
CA ILE A 95 -4.40 -3.30 2.29
C ILE A 95 -3.92 -3.89 3.62
N VAL A 96 -2.76 -3.41 4.09
CA VAL A 96 -2.24 -3.80 5.40
C VAL A 96 -2.30 -2.60 6.33
N LEU A 97 -2.98 -2.78 7.46
CA LEU A 97 -3.07 -1.82 8.54
C LEU A 97 -2.22 -2.30 9.71
N ASP A 98 -1.40 -1.42 10.24
CA ASP A 98 -0.62 -1.64 11.45
C ASP A 98 -1.12 -0.70 12.54
N PRO A 99 -2.00 -1.15 13.46
CA PRO A 99 -2.30 -0.39 14.66
C PRO A 99 -1.06 -0.43 15.57
N GLY A 100 -0.41 0.73 15.72
CA GLY A 100 0.85 0.84 16.43
C GLY A 100 0.81 0.32 17.88
N HIS A 101 2.00 0.07 18.42
CA HIS A 101 2.24 -0.50 19.75
C HIS A 101 1.79 -1.97 19.85
N GLY A 102 1.43 -2.45 21.04
CA GLY A 102 1.14 -3.86 21.30
C GLY A 102 2.05 -4.45 22.37
N GLU A 103 2.26 -5.75 22.32
CA GLU A 103 3.25 -6.40 23.18
C GLU A 103 4.67 -6.13 22.64
N ILE A 104 5.59 -5.80 23.55
CA ILE A 104 7.03 -5.75 23.31
C ILE A 104 7.70 -7.01 23.87
N ASP A 105 8.99 -7.18 23.58
CA ASP A 105 9.79 -8.28 24.09
C ASP A 105 9.59 -8.49 25.60
N GLY A 106 9.30 -9.73 25.98
CA GLY A 106 8.98 -10.10 27.37
C GLY A 106 7.49 -10.02 27.73
N GLY A 107 6.59 -9.82 26.76
CA GLY A 107 5.13 -9.83 26.97
C GLY A 107 4.61 -8.59 27.70
N VAL A 108 5.42 -7.53 27.75
CA VAL A 108 5.01 -6.25 28.32
C VAL A 108 4.15 -5.54 27.29
N ASN A 109 2.99 -5.03 27.74
CA ASN A 109 2.14 -4.23 26.90
C ASN A 109 2.69 -2.80 26.80
N ASP A 110 3.07 -2.37 25.60
CA ASP A 110 3.33 -0.98 25.26
C ASP A 110 1.98 -0.28 24.98
N PRO A 111 1.54 0.66 25.83
CA PRO A 111 0.29 1.38 25.63
C PRO A 111 0.40 2.48 24.56
N GLY A 112 1.61 2.81 24.13
CA GLY A 112 1.90 4.05 23.41
C GLY A 112 1.64 5.28 24.26
N ALA A 113 1.31 6.40 23.62
CA ALA A 113 0.96 7.62 24.30
C ALA A 113 -0.29 7.45 25.19
N VAL A 114 -0.31 8.14 26.34
CA VAL A 114 -1.39 8.03 27.33
C VAL A 114 -1.96 9.39 27.65
N ASN A 115 -3.28 9.53 27.50
CA ASN A 115 -4.03 10.61 28.11
C ASN A 115 -4.30 10.26 29.59
N VAL A 116 -3.42 10.72 30.46
CA VAL A 116 -3.45 10.43 31.91
C VAL A 116 -4.78 10.84 32.56
N PRO A 117 -5.34 12.04 32.33
CA PRO A 117 -6.65 12.43 32.88
C PRO A 117 -7.81 11.50 32.50
N LEU A 118 -7.84 11.02 31.24
CA LEU A 118 -8.93 10.19 30.74
C LEU A 118 -8.71 8.70 31.00
N GLY A 119 -7.49 8.29 31.38
CA GLY A 119 -7.12 6.88 31.52
C GLY A 119 -7.19 6.13 30.20
N LYS A 120 -6.87 6.80 29.08
CA LYS A 120 -6.92 6.25 27.73
C LYS A 120 -5.54 6.23 27.10
N ASN A 121 -5.27 5.20 26.32
CA ASN A 121 -4.00 5.02 25.63
C ASN A 121 -4.19 4.95 24.11
N GLU A 122 -3.08 5.20 23.42
CA GLU A 122 -2.95 5.21 21.97
C GLU A 122 -3.27 3.85 21.38
N ARG A 123 -2.63 2.77 21.86
CA ARG A 123 -2.81 1.40 21.36
C ARG A 123 -4.29 1.03 21.20
N ASP A 124 -5.09 1.29 22.23
CA ASP A 124 -6.51 0.96 22.22
C ASP A 124 -7.30 1.85 21.25
N GLN A 125 -6.88 3.10 21.01
CA GLN A 125 -7.54 3.99 20.05
C GLN A 125 -7.18 3.65 18.61
N VAL A 126 -5.90 3.41 18.31
CA VAL A 126 -5.47 3.05 16.95
C VAL A 126 -5.99 1.68 16.53
N ARG A 127 -6.21 0.76 17.48
CA ARG A 127 -6.94 -0.49 17.23
C ARG A 127 -8.38 -0.23 16.80
N LYS A 128 -9.11 0.64 17.49
CA LYS A 128 -10.48 1.03 17.07
C LYS A 128 -10.46 1.66 15.68
N GLN A 129 -9.49 2.52 15.38
CA GLN A 129 -9.36 3.11 14.05
C GLN A 129 -9.15 2.03 12.98
N ALA A 130 -8.25 1.07 13.23
CA ALA A 130 -7.98 -0.02 12.30
C ALA A 130 -9.24 -0.87 12.01
N ASP A 131 -10.03 -1.18 13.04
CA ASP A 131 -11.27 -1.95 12.88
C ASP A 131 -12.31 -1.19 12.02
N ILE A 132 -12.44 0.12 12.22
CA ILE A 132 -13.34 0.99 11.42
C ILE A 132 -12.85 1.10 9.97
N ILE A 133 -11.54 1.37 9.78
CA ILE A 133 -10.92 1.48 8.46
C ILE A 133 -11.10 0.17 7.68
N LYS A 134 -10.82 -0.97 8.33
CA LYS A 134 -11.02 -2.31 7.76
C LYS A 134 -12.46 -2.49 7.29
N ALA A 135 -13.44 -2.24 8.16
CA ALA A 135 -14.85 -2.41 7.82
C ALA A 135 -15.26 -1.56 6.60
N GLN A 136 -14.81 -0.31 6.54
CA GLN A 136 -15.12 0.59 5.43
C GLN A 136 -14.47 0.16 4.11
N LEU A 137 -13.17 -0.17 4.12
CA LEU A 137 -12.45 -0.58 2.91
C LEU A 137 -12.93 -1.95 2.40
N GLU A 138 -13.28 -2.89 3.29
CA GLU A 138 -13.85 -4.19 2.91
C GLU A 138 -15.27 -4.05 2.33
N ALA A 139 -16.07 -3.09 2.82
CA ALA A 139 -17.36 -2.77 2.21
C ALA A 139 -17.22 -2.32 0.73
N ASN A 140 -16.09 -1.69 0.40
CA ASN A 140 -15.73 -1.25 -0.95
C ASN A 140 -14.96 -2.30 -1.76
N GLY A 141 -14.81 -3.52 -1.23
CA GLY A 141 -14.29 -4.69 -1.96
C GLY A 141 -12.81 -4.99 -1.74
N ALA A 142 -12.12 -4.25 -0.87
CA ALA A 142 -10.73 -4.55 -0.52
C ALA A 142 -10.62 -5.82 0.34
N THR A 143 -9.44 -6.44 0.34
CA THR A 143 -9.01 -7.39 1.36
C THR A 143 -8.10 -6.67 2.34
N VAL A 144 -8.50 -6.57 3.61
CA VAL A 144 -7.73 -5.81 4.62
C VAL A 144 -7.16 -6.73 5.69
N LYS A 145 -5.85 -6.66 5.90
CA LYS A 145 -5.14 -7.34 6.99
C LYS A 145 -4.77 -6.33 8.07
N ILE A 146 -5.17 -6.60 9.30
CA ILE A 146 -4.65 -5.90 10.48
C ILE A 146 -3.46 -6.70 11.02
N VAL A 147 -2.33 -6.05 11.25
CA VAL A 147 -1.16 -6.67 11.88
C VAL A 147 -1.46 -6.86 13.36
N GLU A 148 -1.33 -8.11 13.84
CA GLU A 148 -1.37 -8.41 15.26
C GLU A 148 0.05 -8.36 15.83
N ASN A 149 0.26 -7.51 16.83
CA ASN A 149 1.50 -7.40 17.59
C ASN A 149 1.30 -7.83 19.05
N ASN A 150 0.95 -9.10 19.25
CA ASN A 150 0.77 -9.75 20.55
C ASN A 150 1.91 -10.73 20.89
N THR A 151 3.05 -10.55 20.23
CA THR A 151 4.19 -11.49 20.31
C THR A 151 5.55 -10.78 20.40
N GLY A 152 5.57 -9.46 20.59
CA GLY A 152 6.83 -8.70 20.63
C GLY A 152 7.48 -8.55 19.25
N LYS A 153 6.71 -8.35 18.17
CA LYS A 153 7.31 -8.16 16.85
C LYS A 153 8.15 -6.89 16.85
N SER A 154 9.38 -7.00 16.36
CA SER A 154 10.18 -5.83 16.01
C SER A 154 9.49 -5.00 14.92
N LEU A 155 9.80 -3.69 14.86
CA LEU A 155 9.25 -2.79 13.84
C LEU A 155 9.50 -3.30 12.42
N GLY A 156 10.66 -3.90 12.16
CA GLY A 156 10.96 -4.48 10.85
C GLY A 156 10.09 -5.68 10.50
N GLN A 157 9.78 -6.55 11.48
CA GLN A 157 8.85 -7.67 11.29
C GLN A 157 7.43 -7.17 11.04
N ILE A 158 6.98 -6.15 11.75
CA ILE A 158 5.68 -5.50 11.51
C ILE A 158 5.61 -4.97 10.07
N GLY A 159 6.61 -4.18 9.64
CA GLY A 159 6.66 -3.67 8.27
C GLY A 159 6.66 -4.78 7.21
N SER A 160 7.35 -5.89 7.46
CA SER A 160 7.43 -7.02 6.51
C SER A 160 6.07 -7.67 6.23
N GLU A 161 5.08 -7.50 7.12
CA GLU A 161 3.71 -8.00 6.92
C GLU A 161 2.98 -7.32 5.76
N GLY A 162 3.52 -6.19 5.28
CA GLY A 162 3.11 -5.48 4.06
C GLY A 162 3.40 -6.23 2.75
N GLN A 163 4.09 -7.38 2.80
CA GLN A 163 4.47 -8.11 1.59
C GLN A 163 3.26 -8.45 0.69
N GLY A 164 3.29 -7.93 -0.54
CA GLY A 164 2.26 -8.15 -1.55
C GLY A 164 0.96 -7.38 -1.32
N ALA A 165 0.97 -6.37 -0.45
CA ALA A 165 -0.10 -5.39 -0.34
C ALA A 165 0.01 -4.30 -1.42
N ASP A 166 -1.11 -3.66 -1.74
CA ASP A 166 -1.19 -2.46 -2.57
C ASP A 166 -0.83 -1.19 -1.78
N CYS A 167 -0.98 -1.22 -0.45
CA CYS A 167 -0.40 -0.23 0.46
C CYS A 167 -0.27 -0.76 1.89
N PHE A 168 0.60 -0.11 2.65
CA PHE A 168 0.79 -0.32 4.09
C PHE A 168 0.55 0.99 4.85
N VAL A 169 -0.30 0.96 5.88
CA VAL A 169 -0.64 2.13 6.69
C VAL A 169 -0.43 1.80 8.16
N SER A 170 0.56 2.43 8.79
CA SER A 170 0.76 2.38 10.24
C SER A 170 0.00 3.51 10.93
N LEU A 171 -0.74 3.20 11.99
CA LEU A 171 -1.67 4.09 12.67
C LEU A 171 -1.17 4.42 14.07
N HIS A 172 -1.02 5.71 14.34
CA HIS A 172 -0.49 6.27 15.58
C HIS A 172 -1.27 7.50 16.03
N LEU A 173 -1.09 7.85 17.30
CA LEU A 173 -1.54 9.10 17.91
C LEU A 173 -0.36 9.78 18.59
N ASN A 174 -0.16 11.05 18.28
CA ASN A 174 0.99 11.78 18.77
C ASN A 174 0.82 12.14 20.26
N ALA A 175 1.91 12.55 20.90
CA ALA A 175 1.89 13.18 22.21
C ALA A 175 3.10 14.08 22.38
N PHE A 176 2.95 15.16 23.15
CA PHE A 176 4.07 16.08 23.39
C PHE A 176 4.01 16.77 24.74
N ASN A 177 3.11 17.75 24.90
CA ASN A 177 3.06 18.62 26.06
C ASN A 177 1.62 18.89 26.55
N ARG A 178 0.65 18.08 26.11
CA ARG A 178 -0.79 18.24 26.41
C ARG A 178 -1.44 19.53 25.90
N SER A 179 -0.77 20.30 25.06
CA SER A 179 -1.32 21.50 24.40
C SER A 179 -1.16 21.48 22.89
N ALA A 180 -0.11 20.83 22.37
CA ALA A 180 0.03 20.60 20.94
C ALA A 180 -1.14 19.78 20.38
N GLN A 181 -1.58 20.13 19.18
CA GLN A 181 -2.63 19.41 18.48
C GLN A 181 -2.43 19.50 16.96
N GLY A 182 -2.95 18.52 16.24
CA GLY A 182 -2.92 18.43 14.79
C GLY A 182 -2.64 17.02 14.29
N HIS A 183 -2.84 16.81 13.00
CA HIS A 183 -2.52 15.56 12.31
C HIS A 183 -1.30 15.73 11.40
N GLU A 184 -0.54 14.66 11.20
CA GLU A 184 0.58 14.58 10.26
C GLU A 184 0.74 13.18 9.70
N VAL A 185 1.23 13.08 8.47
CA VAL A 185 1.46 11.79 7.80
C VAL A 185 2.90 11.70 7.32
N PHE A 186 3.57 10.62 7.68
CA PHE A 186 4.96 10.38 7.36
C PHE A 186 5.11 9.33 6.26
N ALA A 187 5.85 9.68 5.21
CA ALA A 187 6.47 8.71 4.32
C ALA A 187 7.90 8.41 4.80
N HIS A 188 8.47 7.27 4.38
CA HIS A 188 9.87 6.99 4.69
C HIS A 188 10.82 8.02 4.03
N THR A 189 11.99 8.30 4.63
CA THR A 189 13.00 9.20 4.02
C THR A 189 13.42 8.74 2.62
N ALA A 190 13.51 7.44 2.40
CA ALA A 190 13.76 6.84 1.09
C ALA A 190 12.49 6.53 0.27
N GLY A 191 11.30 6.91 0.74
CA GLY A 191 10.03 6.68 0.06
C GLY A 191 9.96 7.40 -1.30
N THR A 192 9.21 6.83 -2.24
CA THR A 192 9.05 7.37 -3.59
C THR A 192 8.02 8.51 -3.63
N SER A 193 7.68 9.00 -4.84
CA SER A 193 6.55 9.91 -5.02
C SER A 193 5.21 9.23 -4.73
N VAL A 194 5.11 7.91 -4.89
CA VAL A 194 3.88 7.15 -4.65
C VAL A 194 3.56 7.08 -3.15
N ASP A 195 4.58 6.91 -2.30
CA ASP A 195 4.43 6.98 -0.84
C ASP A 195 3.94 8.36 -0.39
N VAL A 196 4.48 9.42 -1.01
CA VAL A 196 4.05 10.81 -0.74
C VAL A 196 2.65 11.07 -1.25
N GLU A 197 2.24 10.47 -2.37
CA GLU A 197 0.88 10.56 -2.88
C GLU A 197 -0.11 9.92 -1.90
N LEU A 198 0.14 8.68 -1.45
CA LEU A 198 -0.64 8.03 -0.41
C LEU A 198 -0.73 8.90 0.85
N ALA A 199 0.42 9.43 1.32
CA ALA A 199 0.46 10.29 2.50
C ALA A 199 -0.39 11.57 2.31
N THR A 200 -0.34 12.16 1.13
CA THR A 200 -1.09 13.38 0.78
C THR A 200 -2.58 13.11 0.76
N LYS A 201 -3.04 12.01 0.13
CA LYS A 201 -4.46 11.66 0.10
C LYS A 201 -5.04 11.47 1.50
N ILE A 202 -4.31 10.79 2.38
CA ILE A 202 -4.72 10.59 3.78
C ILE A 202 -4.70 11.91 4.54
N ASN A 203 -3.64 12.72 4.39
CA ASN A 203 -3.52 13.99 5.09
C ASN A 203 -4.64 14.98 4.70
N ASP A 204 -4.97 15.06 3.40
CA ASP A 204 -6.04 15.91 2.88
C ASP A 204 -7.44 15.46 3.35
N ALA A 205 -7.64 14.16 3.54
CA ALA A 205 -8.89 13.64 4.10
C ALA A 205 -9.01 13.96 5.59
N LEU A 206 -7.92 13.82 6.36
CA LEU A 206 -7.89 14.20 7.78
C LEU A 206 -8.16 15.69 8.00
N ASP A 207 -7.59 16.56 7.16
CA ASP A 207 -7.79 18.02 7.23
C ASP A 207 -9.25 18.42 7.02
N LYS A 208 -9.97 17.68 6.18
CA LYS A 208 -11.41 17.91 5.96
C LYS A 208 -12.27 17.41 7.11
N ALA A 209 -11.85 16.34 7.78
CA ALA A 209 -12.67 15.65 8.77
C ALA A 209 -12.47 16.20 10.20
N LEU A 210 -11.27 16.65 10.54
CA LEU A 210 -10.93 17.02 11.91
C LEU A 210 -10.77 18.54 12.07
N PRO A 211 -11.38 19.15 13.09
CA PRO A 211 -11.22 20.59 13.36
C PRO A 211 -9.92 20.89 14.12
N ILE A 212 -8.79 20.36 13.63
CA ILE A 212 -7.47 20.49 14.24
C ILE A 212 -6.43 20.93 13.20
N THR A 213 -5.23 21.31 13.67
CA THR A 213 -4.18 21.79 12.77
C THR A 213 -3.68 20.69 11.82
N ASN A 214 -3.69 20.96 10.52
CA ASN A 214 -2.95 20.15 9.56
C ASN A 214 -1.46 20.49 9.60
N ARG A 215 -0.64 19.51 10.01
CA ARG A 215 0.81 19.66 10.15
C ARG A 215 1.58 19.09 8.94
N GLY A 216 0.84 18.61 7.95
CA GLY A 216 1.31 18.25 6.62
C GLY A 216 1.93 16.87 6.50
N VAL A 217 2.35 16.58 5.26
CA VAL A 217 3.11 15.38 4.92
C VAL A 217 4.59 15.60 5.19
N LYS A 218 5.22 14.61 5.84
CA LYS A 218 6.62 14.67 6.28
C LYS A 218 7.38 13.41 5.86
N ARG A 219 8.70 13.45 6.00
CA ARG A 219 9.59 12.31 5.77
C ARG A 219 10.39 11.99 7.02
N ALA A 220 10.41 10.72 7.41
CA ALA A 220 11.16 10.24 8.57
C ALA A 220 11.66 8.81 8.37
N GLY A 221 12.82 8.47 8.94
CA GLY A 221 13.42 7.13 8.89
C GLY A 221 12.80 6.20 9.95
N LEU A 222 11.47 6.02 9.90
CA LEU A 222 10.73 5.27 10.91
C LEU A 222 10.90 3.77 10.68
N GLY A 223 11.29 3.04 11.75
CA GLY A 223 11.70 1.64 11.65
C GLY A 223 10.63 0.71 11.06
N VAL A 224 9.35 0.97 11.32
CA VAL A 224 8.25 0.18 10.73
C VAL A 224 8.20 0.36 9.22
N LEU A 225 8.35 1.59 8.72
CA LEU A 225 8.36 1.89 7.28
C LEU A 225 9.63 1.35 6.61
N SER A 226 10.76 1.30 7.32
CA SER A 226 11.99 0.66 6.83
C SER A 226 11.83 -0.85 6.62
N GLY A 227 10.90 -1.49 7.33
CA GLY A 227 10.59 -2.91 7.18
C GLY A 227 9.65 -3.26 6.03
N VAL A 228 8.98 -2.25 5.44
CA VAL A 228 7.99 -2.50 4.38
C VAL A 228 8.69 -2.89 3.07
N PRO A 229 8.33 -4.03 2.45
CA PRO A 229 8.98 -4.49 1.22
C PRO A 229 8.67 -3.56 0.04
N LEU A 230 9.69 -3.19 -0.73
CA LEU A 230 9.48 -2.53 -2.02
C LEU A 230 8.78 -3.48 -3.01
N PRO A 231 7.87 -2.98 -3.87
CA PRO A 231 7.53 -1.57 -4.09
C PRO A 231 6.28 -1.09 -3.34
N VAL A 232 5.92 -1.69 -2.20
CA VAL A 232 4.67 -1.38 -1.48
C VAL A 232 4.71 0.06 -0.93
N PRO A 233 3.80 0.96 -1.35
CA PRO A 233 3.70 2.31 -0.79
C PRO A 233 3.35 2.26 0.70
N ALA A 234 4.10 2.99 1.52
CA ALA A 234 3.98 2.90 2.97
C ALA A 234 3.98 4.25 3.67
N VAL A 235 3.06 4.40 4.63
CA VAL A 235 2.96 5.61 5.45
C VAL A 235 2.71 5.30 6.92
N LEU A 236 3.09 6.23 7.79
CA LEU A 236 2.68 6.27 9.18
C LEU A 236 1.82 7.51 9.41
N VAL A 237 0.65 7.34 10.02
CA VAL A 237 -0.34 8.38 10.26
C VAL A 237 -0.37 8.72 11.75
N GLU A 238 -0.04 9.95 12.09
CA GLU A 238 -0.30 10.53 13.40
C GLU A 238 -1.65 11.26 13.34
N SER A 239 -2.73 10.60 13.77
CA SER A 239 -4.09 11.10 13.50
C SER A 239 -4.44 12.37 14.27
N PHE A 240 -3.96 12.48 15.51
CA PHE A 240 -4.09 13.63 16.40
C PHE A 240 -3.21 13.43 17.63
N PHE A 241 -3.06 14.45 18.47
CA PHE A 241 -2.32 14.34 19.74
C PHE A 241 -3.26 13.84 20.85
N ILE A 242 -3.08 12.60 21.33
CA ILE A 242 -3.98 12.00 22.33
C ILE A 242 -3.89 12.70 23.69
N ASP A 243 -2.71 13.20 24.05
CA ASP A 243 -2.41 13.78 25.36
C ASP A 243 -3.04 15.18 25.58
N SER A 244 -3.51 15.82 24.52
CA SER A 244 -4.21 17.12 24.56
C SER A 244 -5.73 17.02 24.33
N VAL A 245 -6.28 15.82 24.14
CA VAL A 245 -7.73 15.62 24.02
C VAL A 245 -8.42 15.92 25.36
N PRO A 246 -9.45 16.79 25.40
CA PRO A 246 -10.00 17.31 26.65
C PRO A 246 -10.93 16.34 27.39
N ASP A 247 -11.68 15.51 26.65
CA ASP A 247 -12.71 14.64 27.19
C ASP A 247 -12.91 13.38 26.34
N ILE A 248 -13.63 12.40 26.89
CA ILE A 248 -13.89 11.10 26.23
C ILE A 248 -14.75 11.28 24.98
N GLN A 249 -15.69 12.23 24.97
CA GLN A 249 -16.56 12.45 23.82
C GLN A 249 -15.77 12.93 22.61
N THR A 250 -14.86 13.86 22.82
CA THR A 250 -13.93 14.37 21.79
C THR A 250 -12.99 13.26 21.34
N LEU A 251 -12.47 12.44 22.27
CA LEU A 251 -11.62 11.29 21.93
C LEU A 251 -12.33 10.31 21.01
N ASP A 252 -13.55 9.89 21.39
CA ASP A 252 -14.32 8.93 20.60
C ASP A 252 -14.71 9.53 19.25
N GLN A 253 -15.11 10.80 19.21
CA GLN A 253 -15.43 11.50 17.96
C GLN A 253 -14.23 11.56 17.02
N TRP A 254 -13.08 12.08 17.48
CA TRP A 254 -11.88 12.18 16.66
C TRP A 254 -11.32 10.83 16.25
N THR A 255 -11.43 9.81 17.10
CA THR A 255 -11.06 8.42 16.74
C THR A 255 -11.90 7.93 15.55
N ASN A 256 -13.23 8.13 15.60
CA ASN A 256 -14.12 7.72 14.52
C ASN A 256 -13.92 8.53 13.23
N ASP A 257 -13.81 9.85 13.34
CA ASP A 257 -13.66 10.74 12.19
C ASP A 257 -12.32 10.54 11.49
N ALA A 258 -11.23 10.42 12.27
CA ALA A 258 -9.93 10.11 11.72
C ALA A 258 -9.93 8.76 10.99
N ALA A 259 -10.55 7.72 11.56
CA ALA A 259 -10.62 6.40 10.93
C ALA A 259 -11.33 6.46 9.57
N LYS A 260 -12.48 7.13 9.50
CA LYS A 260 -13.21 7.31 8.24
C LYS A 260 -12.40 8.09 7.22
N ALA A 261 -11.77 9.18 7.64
CA ALA A 261 -10.91 10.01 6.80
C ALA A 261 -9.71 9.24 6.25
N ILE A 262 -9.06 8.41 7.08
CA ILE A 262 -7.94 7.56 6.65
C ILE A 262 -8.43 6.55 5.62
N ALA A 263 -9.59 5.91 5.84
CA ALA A 263 -10.17 4.99 4.86
C ALA A 263 -10.49 5.69 3.53
N GLU A 264 -11.08 6.89 3.56
CA GLU A 264 -11.34 7.71 2.37
C GLU A 264 -10.05 8.11 1.63
N GLY A 265 -9.00 8.47 2.38
CA GLY A 265 -7.70 8.79 1.81
C GLY A 265 -7.02 7.59 1.14
N VAL A 266 -7.10 6.41 1.77
CA VAL A 266 -6.61 5.15 1.20
C VAL A 266 -7.41 4.77 -0.04
N GLU A 267 -8.74 4.90 0.00
CA GLU A 267 -9.59 4.64 -1.16
C GLU A 267 -9.26 5.58 -2.32
N ALA A 268 -9.13 6.89 -2.05
CA ALA A 268 -8.78 7.89 -3.07
C ALA A 268 -7.37 7.71 -3.66
N PHE A 269 -6.50 6.94 -3.00
CA PHE A 269 -5.19 6.54 -3.53
C PHE A 269 -5.27 5.29 -4.41
N LEU A 270 -6.14 4.33 -4.08
CA LEU A 270 -6.21 3.02 -4.73
C LEU A 270 -7.24 2.92 -5.86
N ALA A 271 -8.23 3.81 -5.89
CA ALA A 271 -9.34 3.86 -6.84
C ALA A 271 -8.99 4.49 -8.20
#